data_AF-A0A3A9J8P9-F1
#
_entry.id   AF-A0A3A9J8P9-F1
#
_cell.length_a   1.000
_cell.length_b   1.000
_cell.length_c   1.000
_cell.angle_alpha   90.00
_cell.angle_beta   90.00
_cell.angle_gamma   90.00
#
_symmetry.space_group_name_H-M   'P 1'
#
loop_
_entity.id
_entity.type
_entity.pdbx_description
1 polymer ?
#
loop_
_entity_poly.entity_id
_entity_poly.type
_entity_poly.pdbx_seq_one_letter_code
_entity_poly.pdbx_strand_id
1 'polypeptide(L)'
;MGATMQGLPILIRLARKRADEQRAILAGAERQTLLAAEMLAGHAAHLQRETERARGQAEEMALWADWSRVAAGRQRQLQQALSMLQAQEAQIREALREDFAEIKRLEIARDTAASAARRQAARRAERAAEDAELRRAAR
;
A
#
# COMPACT_ATOMS: atom_id res chain seq x y z
N MET A 1 7.57 14.94 31.43
CA MET A 1 7.29 14.65 30.01
C MET A 1 8.53 14.04 29.30
N GLY A 2 8.98 12.85 29.73
CA GLY A 2 10.20 12.19 29.20
C GLY A 2 9.95 11.00 28.27
N ALA A 3 8.68 10.64 28.03
CA ALA A 3 8.29 9.46 27.25
C ALA A 3 8.43 9.64 25.72
N THR A 4 8.62 10.86 25.23
CA THR A 4 8.53 11.17 23.79
C THR A 4 9.80 10.88 23.00
N MET A 5 11.00 11.02 23.58
CA MET A 5 12.25 10.78 22.82
C MET A 5 12.63 9.30 22.68
N GLN A 6 12.30 8.45 23.65
CA GLN A 6 12.59 7.00 23.58
C GLN A 6 11.54 6.21 22.77
N GLY A 7 10.32 6.74 22.62
CA GLY A 7 9.23 6.07 21.90
C GLY A 7 9.30 6.17 20.37
N LEU A 8 9.85 7.27 19.84
CA LEU A 8 9.88 7.52 18.38
C LEU A 8 10.56 6.41 17.56
N PRO A 9 11.72 5.86 17.95
CA PRO A 9 12.33 4.73 17.24
C PRO A 9 11.44 3.48 17.21
N ILE A 10 10.69 3.21 18.29
CA ILE A 10 9.77 2.08 18.37
C ILE A 10 8.58 2.32 17.43
N LEU A 11 8.00 3.52 17.45
CA LEU A 11 6.91 3.89 16.55
C LEU A 11 7.31 3.77 15.08
N ILE A 12 8.51 4.22 14.71
CA ILE A 12 9.03 4.06 13.34
C ILE A 12 9.15 2.57 12.98
N ARG A 13 9.66 1.74 13.90
CA ARG A 13 9.80 0.30 13.67
C ARG A 13 8.44 -0.38 13.47
N LEU A 14 7.44 -0.02 14.29
CA LEU A 14 6.08 -0.54 14.16
C LEU A 14 5.43 -0.11 12.85
N ALA A 15 5.55 1.16 12.48
CA ALA A 15 5.03 1.67 11.21
C ALA A 15 5.68 0.98 9.99
N ARG A 16 6.99 0.73 10.03
CA ARG A 16 7.69 -0.05 8.98
C ARG A 16 7.18 -1.48 8.90
N LYS A 17 7.02 -2.16 10.04
CA LYS A 17 6.48 -3.52 10.07
C LYS A 17 5.08 -3.58 9.45
N ARG A 18 4.21 -2.63 9.79
CA ARG A 18 2.88 -2.50 9.20
C ARG A 18 2.95 -2.28 7.68
N ALA A 19 3.82 -1.38 7.20
CA ALA A 19 4.00 -1.15 5.77
C ALA A 19 4.49 -2.41 5.03
N ASP A 20 5.35 -3.22 5.65
CA ASP A 20 5.83 -4.47 5.08
C ASP A 20 4.73 -5.56 5.04
N GLU A 21 3.89 -5.64 6.09
CA GLU A 21 2.69 -6.48 6.09
C GLU A 21 1.72 -6.06 4.97
N GLN A 22 1.50 -4.76 4.82
CA GLN A 22 0.63 -4.20 3.78
C GLN A 22 1.17 -4.44 2.36
N ARG A 23 2.50 -4.43 2.17
CA ARG A 23 3.14 -4.83 0.90
C ARG A 23 2.88 -6.30 0.57
N ALA A 24 2.95 -7.19 1.56
CA ALA A 24 2.65 -8.60 1.34
C ALA A 24 1.17 -8.81 0.94
N ILE A 25 0.26 -8.08 1.58
CA ILE A 25 -1.16 -8.05 1.24
C ILE A 25 -1.36 -7.53 -0.19
N LEU A 26 -0.70 -6.42 -0.57
CA LEU A 26 -0.76 -5.87 -1.91
C LEU A 26 -0.32 -6.88 -2.97
N ALA A 27 0.81 -7.55 -2.76
CA ALA A 27 1.28 -8.57 -3.68
C ALA A 27 0.29 -9.74 -3.81
N GLY A 28 -0.44 -10.07 -2.74
CA GLY A 28 -1.55 -11.03 -2.77
C GLY A 28 -2.73 -10.55 -3.63
N ALA A 29 -3.15 -9.31 -3.43
CA ALA A 29 -4.23 -8.69 -4.20
C ALA A 29 -3.89 -8.57 -5.69
N GLU A 30 -2.67 -8.13 -6.02
CA GLU A 30 -2.20 -8.01 -7.41
C GLU A 30 -2.21 -9.37 -8.13
N ARG A 31 -1.81 -10.46 -7.44
CA ARG A 31 -1.94 -11.82 -7.99
C ARG A 31 -3.39 -12.21 -8.24
N GLN A 32 -4.30 -11.88 -7.33
CA GLN A 32 -5.73 -12.17 -7.51
C GLN A 32 -6.34 -11.39 -8.68
N THR A 33 -5.99 -10.10 -8.82
CA THR A 33 -6.38 -9.26 -9.96
C THR A 33 -5.87 -9.86 -11.27
N LEU A 34 -4.60 -10.30 -11.32
CA LEU A 34 -4.02 -10.93 -12.50
C LEU A 34 -4.79 -12.21 -12.88
N LEU A 35 -5.01 -13.11 -11.92
CA LEU A 35 -5.76 -14.36 -12.16
C LEU A 35 -7.19 -14.09 -12.65
N ALA A 36 -7.88 -13.09 -12.08
CA ALA A 36 -9.21 -12.71 -12.52
C ALA A 36 -9.21 -12.15 -13.96
N ALA A 37 -8.19 -11.37 -14.32
CA ALA A 37 -8.01 -10.87 -15.68
C ALA A 37 -7.72 -12.01 -16.67
N GLU A 38 -6.90 -12.99 -16.30
CA GLU A 38 -6.64 -14.20 -17.08
C GLU A 38 -7.91 -15.04 -17.28
N MET A 39 -8.71 -15.22 -16.24
CA MET A 39 -10.00 -15.90 -16.34
C MET A 39 -10.96 -15.20 -17.31
N LEU A 40 -11.02 -13.86 -17.27
CA LEU A 40 -11.83 -13.07 -18.18
C LEU A 40 -11.33 -13.20 -19.63
N ALA A 41 -10.02 -13.14 -19.85
CA ALA A 41 -9.42 -13.34 -21.17
C ALA A 41 -9.66 -14.75 -21.71
N GLY A 42 -9.52 -15.78 -20.86
CA GLY A 42 -9.81 -17.17 -21.20
C GLY A 42 -11.27 -17.40 -21.57
N HIS A 43 -12.21 -16.75 -20.85
CA HIS A 43 -13.63 -16.76 -21.19
C HIS A 43 -13.91 -16.11 -22.54
N ALA A 44 -13.29 -14.96 -22.82
CA ALA A 44 -13.42 -14.29 -24.11
C ALA A 44 -12.87 -15.14 -25.28
N ALA A 45 -11.72 -15.81 -25.09
CA ALA A 45 -11.16 -16.72 -26.08
C ALA A 45 -12.05 -17.96 -26.31
N HIS A 46 -12.69 -18.49 -25.26
CA HIS A 46 -13.65 -19.57 -25.40
C HIS A 46 -14.91 -19.12 -26.16
N LEU A 47 -15.45 -17.94 -25.82
CA LEU A 47 -16.58 -17.33 -26.53
C LEU A 47 -16.30 -17.16 -28.02
N GLN A 48 -15.10 -16.70 -28.38
CA GLN A 48 -14.69 -16.55 -29.77
C GLN A 48 -14.69 -17.90 -30.51
N ARG A 49 -14.11 -18.95 -29.91
CA ARG A 49 -14.08 -20.30 -30.51
C ARG A 49 -15.48 -20.90 -30.71
N GLU A 50 -16.37 -20.75 -29.73
CA GLU A 50 -17.76 -21.23 -29.86
C GLU A 50 -18.52 -20.45 -30.93
N THR A 51 -18.26 -19.15 -31.05
CA THR A 51 -18.84 -18.30 -32.11
C THR A 51 -18.36 -18.72 -33.50
N GLU A 52 -17.07 -19.02 -33.64
CA GLU A 52 -16.50 -19.54 -34.89
C GLU A 52 -17.04 -20.92 -35.25
N ARG A 53 -17.21 -21.81 -34.26
CA ARG A 53 -17.80 -23.14 -34.46
C ARG A 53 -19.24 -23.07 -34.95
N ALA A 54 -20.06 -22.24 -34.31
CA ALA A 54 -21.47 -22.10 -34.68
C ALA A 54 -21.64 -21.42 -36.05
N ARG A 55 -20.62 -20.71 -36.53
CA ARG A 55 -20.67 -20.00 -37.80
C ARG A 55 -20.72 -20.98 -38.98
N GLY A 56 -21.82 -20.95 -39.72
CA GLY A 56 -21.99 -21.70 -40.96
C GLY A 56 -22.91 -22.92 -40.88
N GLN A 57 -23.46 -23.22 -39.70
CA GLN A 57 -24.49 -24.25 -39.52
C GLN A 57 -25.70 -23.66 -38.79
N ALA A 58 -26.88 -23.68 -39.42
CA ALA A 58 -28.08 -23.02 -38.90
C ALA A 58 -28.55 -23.62 -37.56
N GLU A 59 -28.43 -24.93 -37.39
CA GLU A 59 -28.78 -25.64 -36.14
C GLU A 59 -27.84 -25.26 -34.98
N GLU A 60 -26.53 -25.23 -35.23
CA GLU A 60 -25.52 -24.81 -34.26
C GLU A 60 -25.67 -23.32 -33.89
N MET A 61 -26.08 -22.46 -34.83
CA MET A 61 -26.38 -21.05 -34.53
C MET A 61 -27.55 -20.87 -33.55
N ALA A 62 -28.59 -21.71 -33.63
CA ALA A 62 -29.71 -21.64 -32.71
C ALA A 62 -29.28 -22.02 -31.28
N LEU A 63 -28.50 -23.10 -31.15
CA LEU A 63 -27.94 -23.52 -29.86
C LEU A 63 -26.97 -22.47 -29.28
N TRP A 64 -26.17 -21.85 -30.14
CA TRP A 64 -25.26 -20.77 -29.75
C TRP A 64 -26.01 -19.52 -29.26
N ALA A 65 -27.16 -19.17 -29.85
CA ALA A 65 -27.95 -18.02 -29.41
C ALA A 65 -28.48 -18.17 -27.98
N ASP A 66 -28.80 -19.39 -27.56
CA ASP A 66 -29.22 -19.70 -26.19
C ASP A 66 -28.02 -19.69 -25.23
N TRP A 67 -26.93 -20.35 -25.62
CA TRP A 67 -25.71 -20.41 -24.81
C TRP A 67 -25.04 -19.04 -24.62
N SER A 68 -24.97 -18.21 -25.67
CA SER A 68 -24.32 -16.89 -25.64
C SER A 68 -24.95 -15.93 -24.63
N ARG A 69 -26.25 -16.06 -24.36
CA ARG A 69 -26.93 -15.29 -23.29
C ARG A 69 -26.40 -15.65 -21.91
N VAL A 70 -26.18 -16.93 -21.64
CA VAL A 70 -25.58 -17.41 -20.39
C VAL A 70 -24.11 -16.98 -20.31
N ALA A 71 -23.37 -17.09 -21.42
CA ALA A 71 -21.97 -16.66 -21.50
C ALA A 71 -21.80 -15.15 -21.26
N ALA A 72 -22.73 -14.31 -21.74
CA ALA A 72 -22.75 -12.88 -21.48
C ALA A 72 -23.05 -12.56 -20.00
N GLY A 73 -23.91 -13.36 -19.35
CA GLY A 73 -24.11 -13.31 -17.90
C GLY A 73 -22.81 -13.59 -17.14
N ARG A 74 -22.11 -14.67 -17.51
CA ARG A 74 -20.82 -15.02 -16.91
C ARG A 74 -19.75 -13.96 -17.14
N GLN A 75 -19.67 -13.40 -18.34
CA GLN A 75 -18.72 -12.32 -18.66
C GLN A 75 -18.94 -11.11 -17.75
N ARG A 76 -20.20 -10.66 -17.56
CA ARG A 76 -20.53 -9.56 -16.66
C ARG A 76 -20.11 -9.85 -15.22
N GLN A 77 -20.33 -11.08 -14.74
CA GLN A 77 -19.89 -11.49 -13.40
C GLN A 77 -18.36 -11.43 -13.25
N LEU A 78 -17.62 -11.93 -14.25
CA LEU A 78 -16.15 -11.87 -14.24
C LEU A 78 -15.63 -10.43 -14.28
N GLN A 79 -16.23 -9.58 -15.10
CA GLN A 79 -15.91 -8.15 -15.17
C GLN A 79 -16.19 -7.45 -13.83
N GLN A 80 -17.33 -7.73 -13.21
CA GLN A 80 -17.69 -7.17 -11.91
C GLN A 80 -16.70 -7.62 -10.83
N ALA A 81 -16.37 -8.92 -10.78
CA ALA A 81 -15.37 -9.45 -9.85
C ALA A 81 -14.00 -8.79 -10.04
N LEU A 82 -13.54 -8.65 -11.29
CA LEU A 82 -12.29 -7.97 -11.61
C LEU A 82 -12.31 -6.51 -11.14
N SER A 83 -13.40 -5.78 -11.37
CA SER A 83 -13.54 -4.39 -10.94
C SER A 83 -13.49 -4.23 -9.41
N MET A 84 -14.08 -5.18 -8.67
CA MET A 84 -14.04 -5.19 -7.20
C MET A 84 -12.62 -5.44 -6.69
N LEU A 85 -11.90 -6.39 -7.29
CA LEU A 85 -10.50 -6.68 -6.95
C LEU A 85 -9.60 -5.48 -7.24
N GLN A 86 -9.77 -4.81 -8.39
CA GLN A 86 -9.02 -3.60 -8.74
C GLN A 86 -9.30 -2.45 -7.76
N ALA A 87 -10.56 -2.29 -7.32
CA ALA A 87 -10.90 -1.29 -6.31
C ALA A 87 -10.24 -1.60 -4.97
N GLN A 88 -10.23 -2.86 -4.55
CA GLN A 88 -9.54 -3.30 -3.34
C GLN A 88 -8.02 -3.08 -3.44
N GLU A 89 -7.40 -3.42 -4.57
CA GLU A 89 -5.98 -3.18 -4.83
C GLU A 89 -5.64 -1.69 -4.74
N ALA A 90 -6.48 -0.82 -5.30
CA ALA A 90 -6.31 0.63 -5.22
C ALA A 90 -6.39 1.14 -3.77
N GLN A 91 -7.33 0.63 -2.96
CA GLN A 91 -7.44 0.97 -1.55
C GLN A 91 -6.19 0.54 -0.75
N ILE A 92 -5.67 -0.66 -1.02
CA ILE A 92 -4.45 -1.17 -0.38
C ILE A 92 -3.24 -0.29 -0.74
N ARG A 93 -3.13 0.13 -2.02
CA ARG A 93 -2.07 1.03 -2.47
C ARG A 93 -2.13 2.39 -1.78
N GLU A 94 -3.33 2.93 -1.59
CA GLU A 94 -3.48 4.20 -0.89
C GLU A 94 -3.13 4.08 0.59
N ALA A 95 -3.60 3.04 1.28
CA ALA A 95 -3.21 2.77 2.66
C ALA A 95 -1.68 2.62 2.81
N LEU A 96 -1.02 1.97 1.85
CA LEU A 96 0.43 1.84 1.85
C LEU A 96 1.16 3.19 1.66
N ARG A 97 0.61 4.10 0.84
CA ARG A 97 1.13 5.48 0.71
C ARG A 97 0.99 6.24 2.02
N GLU A 98 -0.13 6.10 2.71
CA GLU A 98 -0.35 6.71 4.03
C GLU A 98 0.65 6.17 5.06
N ASP A 99 0.90 4.86 5.08
CA ASP A 99 1.89 4.24 5.97
C ASP A 99 3.31 4.80 5.70
N PHE A 100 3.70 5.03 4.44
CA PHE A 100 4.98 5.68 4.14
C PHE A 100 5.03 7.14 4.57
N ALA A 101 3.94 7.87 4.40
CA ALA A 101 3.84 9.25 4.87
C ALA A 101 3.98 9.33 6.40
N GLU A 102 3.34 8.41 7.13
CA GLU A 102 3.45 8.25 8.59
C GLU A 102 4.91 8.03 9.02
N ILE A 103 5.60 7.08 8.37
CA ILE A 103 7.03 6.81 8.63
C ILE A 103 7.85 8.08 8.45
N LYS A 104 7.60 8.86 7.37
CA LYS A 104 8.33 10.11 7.12
C LYS A 104 8.05 11.18 8.18
N ARG A 105 6.80 11.33 8.62
CA ARG A 105 6.47 12.25 9.72
C ARG A 105 7.21 11.88 11.01
N LEU A 106 7.26 10.58 11.33
CA LEU A 106 7.97 10.10 12.52
C LEU A 106 9.49 10.30 12.41
N GLU A 107 10.09 10.07 11.23
CA GLU A 107 11.51 10.33 10.97
C GLU A 107 11.84 11.82 11.17
N ILE A 108 11.03 12.72 10.62
CA ILE A 108 11.18 14.18 10.79
C ILE A 108 11.05 14.58 12.26
N ALA A 109 10.07 14.03 12.98
CA ALA A 109 9.87 14.30 14.40
C ALA A 109 11.08 13.87 15.24
N ARG A 110 11.64 12.68 14.95
CA ARG A 110 12.85 12.18 15.61
C ARG A 110 14.03 13.09 15.38
N ASP A 111 14.26 13.51 14.13
CA ASP A 111 15.40 14.35 13.78
C ASP A 111 15.28 15.75 14.39
N THR A 112 14.06 16.29 14.44
CA THR A 112 13.74 17.55 15.12
C THR A 112 14.01 17.46 16.62
N ALA A 113 13.58 16.37 17.28
CA ALA A 113 13.84 16.14 18.69
C ALA A 113 15.34 15.99 19.00
N ALA A 114 16.08 15.25 18.16
CA ALA A 114 17.52 15.10 18.29
C ALA A 114 18.26 16.45 18.13
N SER A 115 17.85 17.26 17.16
CA SER A 115 18.39 18.61 16.93
C SER A 115 18.13 19.53 18.13
N ALA A 116 16.91 19.49 18.69
CA ALA A 116 16.57 20.26 19.88
C ALA A 116 17.38 19.83 21.11
N ALA A 117 17.58 18.53 21.31
CA ALA A 117 18.40 17.99 22.40
C ALA A 117 19.86 18.44 22.29
N ARG A 118 20.44 18.43 21.09
CA ARG A 118 21.80 18.94 20.84
C ARG A 118 21.92 20.43 21.16
N ARG A 119 20.96 21.25 20.72
CA ARG A 119 20.94 22.69 21.04
C ARG A 119 20.85 22.94 22.55
N GLN A 120 20.04 22.17 23.26
CA GLN A 120 19.94 22.29 24.72
C GLN A 120 21.24 21.86 25.42
N ALA A 121 21.89 20.78 24.96
CA ALA A 121 23.16 20.34 25.50
C ALA A 121 24.27 21.38 25.28
N ALA A 122 24.35 21.97 24.08
CA ALA A 122 25.29 23.05 23.76
C ALA A 122 25.10 24.25 24.69
N ARG A 123 23.86 24.74 24.84
CA ARG A 123 23.56 25.86 25.76
C ARG A 123 23.91 25.56 27.22
N ARG A 124 23.73 24.31 27.67
CA ARG A 124 24.13 23.91 29.03
C ARG A 124 25.64 23.88 29.19
N ALA A 125 26.37 23.42 28.17
CA ALA A 125 27.83 23.41 28.17
C ALA A 125 28.42 24.82 28.14
N GLU A 126 27.85 25.73 27.33
CA GLU A 126 28.23 27.15 27.30
C GLU A 126 28.08 27.80 28.67
N ARG A 127 26.90 27.67 29.31
CA ARG A 127 26.66 28.20 30.67
C ARG A 127 27.63 27.63 31.70
N ALA A 128 27.89 26.32 31.63
CA ALA A 128 28.83 25.68 32.57
C ALA A 128 30.27 26.17 32.37
N ALA A 129 30.66 26.51 31.14
CA ALA A 129 31.97 27.10 30.85
C ALA A 129 32.05 28.55 31.36
N GLU A 130 31.03 29.37 31.10
CA GLU A 130 30.93 30.75 31.61
C GLU A 130 31.00 30.78 33.15
N ASP A 131 30.23 29.92 33.83
CA ASP A 131 30.26 29.79 35.30
C ASP A 131 31.64 29.39 35.82
N ALA A 132 32.36 28.52 35.10
CA ALA A 132 33.70 28.09 35.48
C ALA A 132 34.74 29.21 35.31
N GLU A 133 34.63 30.02 34.26
CA GLU A 133 35.48 31.19 34.04
C GLU A 133 35.25 32.28 35.09
N LEU A 134 33.98 32.59 35.41
CA LEU A 134 33.63 33.55 36.46
C LEU A 134 34.22 33.15 37.82
N ARG A 135 34.17 31.86 38.17
CA ARG A 135 34.78 31.34 39.41
C ARG A 135 36.30 31.41 39.43
N ARG A 136 36.96 31.36 38.26
CA ARG A 136 38.42 31.53 38.16
C ARG A 136 38.81 33.00 38.29
N ALA A 137 38.04 33.91 37.68
CA ALA A 137 38.29 35.35 37.73
C ALA A 137 38.00 35.98 39.10
N ALA A 138 37.14 35.34 39.92
CA ALA A 138 36.80 35.78 41.27
C ALA A 138 37.76 35.27 42.38
N ARG A 139 38.84 34.56 42.01
CA ARG A 139 39.91 34.12 42.91
C ARG A 139 41.17 34.92 42.65
#